data_AF-G7EGT0-F1
#
_entry.id   AF-G7EGT0-F1
#
_cell.length_a   1.000
_cell.length_b   1.000
_cell.length_c   1.000
_cell.angle_alpha   90.00
_cell.angle_beta   90.00
_cell.angle_gamma   90.00
#
_symmetry.space_group_name_H-M   'P 1'
#
loop_
_entity.id
_entity.type
_entity.pdbx_description
1 polymer ?
#
loop_
_entity_poly.entity_id
_entity_poly.type
_entity_poly.pdbx_seq_one_letter_code
_entity_poly.pdbx_strand_id
1 'polypeptide(L)'
;MRIRTYLAILVSTCLLGAYTLEQVIAYQFTHVQTLADKYNQSLLWAKDLERIENSAAQFLVSSDLVVASGNTYLIYGSKNMGYYLNDELTEILTKDYFNKFENEINRSITNIKKINKYLDIIGDIPADQLENRLGKLLDEYDPISLSLSQDVQFLLEEINALIVKDAQYLEKENVL
;
A
#
# COMPACT_ATOMS: atom_id res chain seq x y z
N MET A 1 15.44 -68.89 9.20
CA MET A 1 15.09 -67.93 8.12
C MET A 1 14.05 -66.89 8.54
N ARG A 2 13.04 -67.22 9.38
CA ARG A 2 11.96 -66.30 9.79
C ARG A 2 12.38 -65.04 10.57
N ILE A 3 13.35 -65.13 11.47
CA ILE A 3 13.82 -63.99 12.30
C ILE A 3 14.38 -62.85 11.44
N ARG A 4 15.12 -63.16 10.38
CA ARG A 4 15.65 -62.15 9.45
C ARG A 4 14.54 -61.41 8.71
N THR A 5 13.46 -62.12 8.36
CA THR A 5 12.28 -61.53 7.72
C THR A 5 11.51 -60.62 8.68
N TYR A 6 11.32 -61.03 9.94
CA TYR A 6 10.70 -60.17 10.96
C TYR A 6 11.50 -58.90 11.22
N LEU A 7 12.83 -59.00 11.28
CA LEU A 7 13.71 -57.86 11.50
C LEU A 7 13.71 -56.90 10.29
N ALA A 8 13.68 -57.44 9.06
CA ALA A 8 13.54 -56.63 7.85
C ALA A 8 12.19 -55.89 7.81
N ILE A 9 11.08 -56.55 8.14
CA ILE A 9 9.75 -55.91 8.20
C ILE A 9 9.74 -54.78 9.24
N LEU A 10 10.32 -55.02 10.43
CA LEU A 10 10.39 -54.02 11.49
C LEU A 10 11.20 -52.78 11.08
N VAL A 11 12.34 -52.99 10.41
CA VAL A 11 13.15 -51.89 9.85
C VAL A 11 12.39 -51.14 8.76
N SER A 12 11.70 -51.85 7.85
CA SER A 12 10.89 -51.22 6.81
C SER A 12 9.73 -50.41 7.38
N THR A 13 9.03 -50.88 8.42
CA THR A 13 7.96 -50.11 9.07
C THR A 13 8.50 -48.87 9.79
N CYS A 14 9.69 -48.97 10.39
CA CYS A 14 10.35 -47.84 11.04
C CYS A 14 10.78 -46.77 10.03
N LEU A 15 11.36 -47.18 8.89
CA LEU A 15 11.73 -46.28 7.80
C LEU A 15 10.52 -45.61 7.16
N LEU A 16 9.43 -46.36 6.93
CA LEU A 16 8.18 -45.79 6.42
C LEU A 16 7.57 -44.79 7.41
N GLY A 17 7.56 -45.12 8.70
CA GLY A 17 7.09 -44.21 9.75
C GLY A 17 7.91 -42.91 9.80
N ALA A 18 9.24 -43.03 9.75
CA ALA A 18 10.13 -41.88 9.71
C ALA A 18 9.91 -41.00 8.46
N TYR A 19 9.77 -41.63 7.28
CA TYR A 19 9.49 -40.93 6.03
C TYR A 19 8.15 -40.17 6.07
N THR A 20 7.09 -40.81 6.58
CA THR A 20 5.78 -40.14 6.72
C THR A 20 5.84 -38.97 7.71
N LEU A 21 6.60 -39.12 8.79
CA LEU A 21 6.79 -38.05 9.79
C LEU A 21 7.52 -36.86 9.17
N GLU A 22 8.61 -37.11 8.45
CA GLU A 22 9.38 -36.09 7.74
C GLU A 22 8.50 -35.32 6.75
N GLN A 23 7.66 -36.03 6.00
CA GLN A 23 6.78 -35.40 5.02
C GLN A 23 5.69 -34.52 5.67
N VAL A 24 5.14 -34.93 6.82
CA VAL A 24 4.17 -34.13 7.58
C VAL A 24 4.83 -32.89 8.17
N ILE A 25 6.02 -33.03 8.76
CA ILE A 25 6.77 -31.90 9.34
C ILE A 25 7.17 -30.91 8.24
N ALA A 26 7.67 -31.40 7.10
CA ALA A 26 8.03 -30.55 5.97
C ALA A 26 6.83 -29.78 5.41
N TYR A 27 5.66 -30.43 5.33
CA TYR A 27 4.43 -29.78 4.90
C TYR A 27 4.00 -28.67 5.88
N GLN A 28 3.96 -28.96 7.18
CA GLN A 28 3.61 -27.97 8.21
C GLN A 28 4.60 -26.80 8.22
N PHE A 29 5.90 -27.08 8.15
CA PHE A 29 6.92 -26.04 8.11
C PHE A 29 6.79 -25.13 6.88
N THR A 30 6.58 -25.72 5.69
CA THR A 30 6.38 -24.96 4.45
C THR A 30 5.12 -24.11 4.52
N HIS A 31 4.06 -24.64 5.14
CA HIS A 31 2.81 -23.91 5.33
C HIS A 31 3.01 -22.69 6.24
N VAL A 32 3.57 -22.87 7.43
CA VAL A 32 3.87 -21.78 8.39
C VAL A 32 4.80 -20.75 7.75
N GLN A 33 5.83 -21.19 7.04
CA GLN A 33 6.74 -20.27 6.34
C GLN A 33 6.01 -19.43 5.29
N THR A 34 5.12 -20.05 4.50
CA THR A 34 4.32 -19.34 3.51
C THR A 34 3.39 -18.31 4.15
N LEU A 35 2.79 -18.62 5.32
CA LEU A 35 1.96 -17.66 6.07
C LEU A 35 2.81 -16.50 6.62
N ALA A 36 3.98 -16.80 7.17
CA ALA A 36 4.90 -15.79 7.69
C ALA A 36 5.37 -14.84 6.56
N ASP A 37 5.70 -15.39 5.38
CA ASP A 37 6.10 -14.59 4.22
C ASP A 37 4.97 -13.66 3.74
N LYS A 38 3.73 -14.15 3.71
CA LYS A 38 2.55 -13.32 3.39
C LYS A 38 2.36 -12.19 4.41
N TYR A 39 2.42 -12.51 5.70
CA TYR A 39 2.30 -11.50 6.75
C TYR A 39 3.39 -10.42 6.64
N ASN A 40 4.65 -10.83 6.42
CA ASN A 40 5.76 -9.91 6.21
C ASN A 40 5.55 -9.05 4.96
N GLN A 41 5.02 -9.61 3.88
CA GLN A 41 4.69 -8.86 2.67
C GLN A 41 3.61 -7.80 2.93
N SER A 42 2.55 -8.15 3.66
CA SER A 42 1.49 -7.23 4.09
C SER A 42 2.05 -6.07 4.94
N LEU A 43 3.00 -6.34 5.85
CA LEU A 43 3.70 -5.30 6.62
C LEU A 43 4.51 -4.35 5.74
N LEU A 44 5.21 -4.87 4.73
CA LEU A 44 5.96 -4.04 3.77
C LEU A 44 5.02 -3.13 2.98
N TRP A 45 3.86 -3.65 2.54
CA TRP A 45 2.86 -2.85 1.85
C TRP A 45 2.27 -1.75 2.73
N ALA A 46 2.01 -2.01 4.02
CA ALA A 46 1.54 -0.96 4.93
C ALA A 46 2.57 0.14 5.13
N LYS A 47 3.86 -0.22 5.26
CA LYS A 47 4.94 0.77 5.34
C LYS A 47 5.04 1.63 4.08
N ASP A 48 4.89 1.03 2.90
CA ASP A 48 4.87 1.77 1.64
C ASP A 48 3.66 2.73 1.58
N LEU A 49 2.48 2.29 2.01
CA LEU A 49 1.28 3.12 2.06
C LEU A 49 1.37 4.25 3.10
N GLU A 50 1.96 4.01 4.26
CA GLU A 50 2.24 5.05 5.26
C GLU A 50 3.19 6.11 4.69
N ARG A 51 4.19 5.71 3.90
CA ARG A 51 5.06 6.66 3.20
C ARG A 51 4.29 7.49 2.18
N ILE A 52 3.38 6.87 1.44
CA ILE A 52 2.51 7.55 0.47
C ILE A 52 1.55 8.50 1.15
N GLU A 53 0.95 8.11 2.28
CA GLU A 53 0.08 8.97 3.08
C GLU A 53 0.82 10.22 3.56
N ASN A 54 2.02 10.05 4.10
CA ASN A 54 2.84 11.17 4.54
C ASN A 54 3.20 12.10 3.36
N SER A 55 3.49 11.53 2.18
CA SER A 55 3.79 12.31 0.97
C SER A 55 2.55 13.04 0.45
N ALA A 56 1.38 12.41 0.49
CA ALA A 56 0.10 13.01 0.14
C ALA A 56 -0.27 14.15 1.11
N ALA A 57 -0.08 13.96 2.41
CA ALA A 57 -0.31 15.01 3.40
C ALA A 57 0.58 16.23 3.16
N GLN A 58 1.88 16.03 2.91
CA GLN A 58 2.81 17.12 2.60
C GLN A 58 2.45 17.84 1.28
N PHE A 59 2.11 17.07 0.25
CA PHE A 59 1.67 17.59 -1.03
C PHE A 59 0.41 18.44 -0.90
N LEU A 60 -0.60 17.95 -0.16
CA LEU A 60 -1.86 18.66 0.07
C LEU A 60 -1.64 19.93 0.88
N VAL A 61 -0.91 19.87 2.01
CA VAL A 61 -0.60 21.06 2.81
C VAL A 61 0.15 22.11 1.99
N SER A 62 1.13 21.68 1.19
CA SER A 62 1.88 22.60 0.33
C SER A 62 1.00 23.21 -0.76
N SER A 63 0.12 22.41 -1.37
CA SER A 63 -0.82 22.87 -2.39
C SER A 63 -1.88 23.81 -1.82
N ASP A 64 -2.39 23.54 -0.62
CA ASP A 64 -3.32 24.39 0.11
C ASP A 64 -2.71 25.77 0.35
N LEU A 65 -1.43 25.85 0.75
CA LEU A 65 -0.76 27.14 0.94
C LEU A 65 -0.68 27.95 -0.36
N VAL A 66 -0.57 27.30 -1.51
CA VAL A 66 -0.59 27.97 -2.82
C VAL A 66 -2.02 28.40 -3.17
N VAL A 67 -2.99 27.49 -3.09
CA VAL A 67 -4.37 27.71 -3.55
C VAL A 67 -5.15 28.63 -2.61
N ALA A 68 -5.01 28.47 -1.30
CA ALA A 68 -5.75 29.25 -0.32
C ALA A 68 -5.08 30.57 0.03
N SER A 69 -3.74 30.63 0.02
CA SER A 69 -2.98 31.81 0.48
C SER A 69 -2.13 32.48 -0.59
N GLY A 70 -2.13 31.98 -1.84
CA GLY A 70 -1.40 32.60 -2.94
C GLY A 70 0.13 32.54 -2.80
N ASN A 71 0.66 31.58 -2.04
CA ASN A 71 2.10 31.40 -1.83
C ASN A 71 2.79 30.82 -3.08
N THR A 72 2.83 31.57 -4.18
CA THR A 72 3.28 31.12 -5.50
C THR A 72 4.73 30.61 -5.53
N TYR A 73 5.58 31.02 -4.58
CA TYR A 73 6.95 30.51 -4.45
C TYR A 73 7.02 29.01 -4.14
N LEU A 74 5.94 28.41 -3.60
CA LEU A 74 5.87 26.98 -3.28
C LEU A 74 5.51 26.11 -4.48
N ILE A 75 4.95 26.67 -5.56
CA ILE A 75 4.38 25.94 -6.70
C ILE A 75 5.32 24.85 -7.23
N TYR A 76 6.59 25.20 -7.46
CA TYR A 76 7.56 24.26 -8.00
C TYR A 76 7.79 23.05 -7.06
N GLY A 77 7.91 23.32 -5.76
CA GLY A 77 8.06 22.28 -4.75
C GLY A 77 6.82 21.39 -4.64
N SER A 78 5.64 22.00 -4.56
CA SER A 78 4.36 21.28 -4.48
C SER A 78 4.15 20.39 -5.71
N LYS A 79 4.45 20.88 -6.92
CA LYS A 79 4.33 20.09 -8.15
C LYS A 79 5.25 18.87 -8.15
N ASN A 80 6.50 19.04 -7.71
CA ASN A 80 7.45 17.93 -7.62
C ASN A 80 6.97 16.85 -6.65
N MET A 81 6.39 17.25 -5.50
CA MET A 81 5.75 16.30 -4.58
C MET A 81 4.59 15.58 -5.25
N GLY A 82 3.76 16.28 -6.02
CA GLY A 82 2.67 15.67 -6.78
C GLY A 82 3.17 14.66 -7.82
N TYR A 83 4.24 14.96 -8.56
CA TYR A 83 4.82 13.99 -9.51
C TYR A 83 5.38 12.76 -8.81
N TYR A 84 6.11 12.95 -7.71
CA TYR A 84 6.63 11.85 -6.90
C TYR A 84 5.49 10.95 -6.38
N LEU A 85 4.43 11.54 -5.83
CA LEU A 85 3.27 10.80 -5.33
C LEU A 85 2.54 10.03 -6.45
N ASN A 86 2.42 10.62 -7.64
CA ASN A 86 1.88 9.94 -8.81
C ASN A 86 2.73 8.71 -9.20
N ASP A 87 4.05 8.81 -9.12
CA ASP A 87 4.95 7.70 -9.42
C ASP A 87 4.84 6.59 -8.37
N GLU A 88 4.76 6.93 -7.08
CA GLU A 88 4.56 5.95 -5.99
C GLU A 88 3.23 5.19 -6.13
N LEU A 89 2.14 5.90 -6.45
CA LEU A 89 0.83 5.28 -6.66
C LEU A 89 0.82 4.39 -7.91
N THR A 90 1.52 4.80 -8.97
CA THR A 90 1.67 3.99 -10.18
C THR A 90 2.46 2.72 -9.89
N GLU A 91 3.52 2.79 -9.09
CA GLU A 91 4.30 1.63 -8.64
C GLU A 91 3.43 0.67 -7.82
N ILE A 92 2.63 1.17 -6.89
CA ILE A 92 1.70 0.34 -6.11
C ILE A 92 0.73 -0.42 -7.00
N LEU A 93 0.23 0.20 -8.07
CA LEU A 93 -0.72 -0.42 -9.00
C LEU A 93 -0.12 -1.63 -9.74
N THR A 94 1.22 -1.73 -9.83
CA THR A 94 1.88 -2.91 -10.41
C THR A 94 1.87 -4.15 -9.51
N LYS A 95 1.50 -3.99 -8.24
CA LYS A 95 1.45 -5.09 -7.26
C LYS A 95 0.08 -5.77 -7.34
N ASP A 96 0.06 -7.08 -7.62
CA ASP A 96 -1.18 -7.86 -7.83
C ASP A 96 -2.27 -7.66 -6.77
N TYR A 97 -1.88 -7.53 -5.49
CA TYR A 97 -2.81 -7.29 -4.40
C TYR A 97 -3.64 -6.01 -4.58
N PHE A 98 -3.07 -4.98 -5.19
CA PHE A 98 -3.68 -3.67 -5.35
C PHE A 98 -4.59 -3.54 -6.57
N ASN A 99 -4.64 -4.56 -7.44
CA ASN A 99 -5.56 -4.57 -8.59
C ASN A 99 -7.03 -4.40 -8.18
N LYS A 100 -7.41 -4.88 -6.98
CA LYS A 100 -8.78 -4.70 -6.45
C LYS A 100 -9.11 -3.26 -6.06
N PHE A 101 -8.11 -2.39 -5.94
CA PHE A 101 -8.23 -0.97 -5.59
C PHE A 101 -7.82 -0.05 -6.75
N GLU A 102 -7.80 -0.58 -7.96
CA GLU A 102 -7.38 0.15 -9.16
C GLU A 102 -8.18 1.46 -9.35
N ASN A 103 -9.47 1.46 -9.01
CA ASN A 103 -10.32 2.64 -9.14
C ASN A 103 -9.90 3.78 -8.21
N GLU A 104 -9.64 3.47 -6.94
CA GLU A 104 -9.19 4.41 -5.90
C GLU A 104 -7.81 4.99 -6.24
N ILE A 105 -6.89 4.12 -6.68
CA ILE A 105 -5.53 4.51 -7.05
C ILE A 105 -5.55 5.40 -8.31
N ASN A 106 -6.30 5.01 -9.34
CA ASN A 106 -6.43 5.81 -10.57
C ASN A 106 -7.14 7.14 -10.33
N ARG A 107 -8.14 7.17 -9.43
CA ARG A 107 -8.79 8.41 -8.99
C ARG A 107 -7.80 9.32 -8.27
N SER A 108 -7.01 8.78 -7.35
CA SER A 108 -5.93 9.50 -6.67
C SER A 108 -4.92 10.10 -7.65
N ILE A 109 -4.41 9.31 -8.59
CA ILE A 109 -3.52 9.74 -9.68
C ILE A 109 -4.14 10.88 -10.48
N THR A 110 -5.42 10.76 -10.82
CA THR A 110 -6.16 11.78 -11.57
C THR A 110 -6.29 13.08 -10.76
N ASN A 111 -6.59 12.96 -9.47
CA ASN A 111 -6.73 14.10 -8.56
C ASN A 111 -5.39 14.84 -8.38
N ILE A 112 -4.27 14.12 -8.22
CA ILE A 112 -2.92 14.70 -8.18
C ILE A 112 -2.63 15.51 -9.45
N LYS A 113 -2.93 14.95 -10.62
CA LYS A 113 -2.76 15.67 -11.90
C LYS A 113 -3.60 16.94 -11.98
N LYS A 114 -4.83 16.90 -11.48
CA LYS A 114 -5.71 18.09 -11.40
C LYS A 114 -5.15 19.15 -10.45
N ILE A 115 -4.65 18.74 -9.28
CA ILE A 115 -4.02 19.67 -8.32
C ILE A 115 -2.79 20.32 -8.95
N ASN A 116 -1.89 19.54 -9.58
CA ASN A 116 -0.74 20.09 -10.29
C ASN A 116 -1.14 21.09 -11.40
N LYS A 117 -2.27 20.84 -12.07
CA LYS A 117 -2.82 21.78 -13.05
C LYS A 117 -3.32 23.08 -12.40
N TYR A 118 -3.93 23.03 -11.22
CA TYR A 118 -4.29 24.25 -10.49
C TYR A 118 -3.06 25.05 -10.07
N LEU A 119 -2.00 24.37 -9.64
CA LEU A 119 -0.73 25.03 -9.32
C LEU A 119 -0.16 25.76 -10.54
N ASP A 120 -0.25 25.16 -11.73
CA ASP A 120 0.13 25.83 -12.99
C ASP A 120 -0.74 27.04 -13.29
N ILE A 121 -2.07 26.89 -13.19
CA ILE A 121 -3.00 28.01 -13.39
C ILE A 121 -2.67 29.17 -12.45
N ILE A 122 -2.39 28.89 -11.17
CA ILE A 122 -2.04 29.92 -10.18
C ILE A 122 -0.71 30.59 -10.52
N GLY A 123 0.28 29.83 -10.98
CA GLY A 123 1.57 30.36 -11.41
C GLY A 123 1.47 31.35 -12.58
N ASP A 124 0.47 31.18 -13.44
CA ASP A 124 0.23 32.03 -14.62
C ASP A 124 -0.65 33.26 -14.31
N ILE A 125 -1.26 33.35 -13.12
CA ILE A 125 -2.12 34.49 -12.76
C ILE A 125 -1.26 35.72 -12.40
N PRO A 126 -1.52 36.89 -13.02
CA PRO A 126 -0.90 38.15 -12.62
C PRO A 126 -1.18 38.49 -11.14
N ALA A 127 -0.17 39.03 -10.44
CA ALA A 127 -0.26 39.29 -9.00
C ALA A 127 -1.43 40.21 -8.60
N ASP A 128 -1.80 41.16 -9.47
CA ASP A 128 -2.93 42.08 -9.29
C ASP A 128 -4.31 41.40 -9.43
N GLN A 129 -4.37 40.19 -9.98
CA GLN A 129 -5.60 39.42 -10.18
C GLN A 129 -5.68 38.17 -9.30
N LEU A 130 -4.60 37.84 -8.57
CA LEU A 130 -4.45 36.60 -7.84
C LEU A 130 -5.54 36.44 -6.78
N GLU A 131 -5.62 37.38 -5.83
CA GLU A 131 -6.56 37.33 -4.71
C GLU A 131 -8.02 37.10 -5.16
N ASN A 132 -8.45 37.80 -6.22
CA ASN A 132 -9.80 37.70 -6.76
C ASN A 132 -10.10 36.33 -7.41
N ARG A 133 -9.08 35.63 -7.91
CA ARG A 133 -9.25 34.32 -8.57
C ARG A 133 -9.08 33.15 -7.61
N LEU A 134 -8.32 33.31 -6.54
CA LEU A 134 -8.04 32.23 -5.57
C LEU A 134 -9.31 31.67 -4.94
N GLY A 135 -10.28 32.52 -4.56
CA GLY A 135 -11.52 32.05 -3.93
C GLY A 135 -12.29 31.04 -4.79
N LYS A 136 -12.41 31.30 -6.10
CA LYS A 136 -13.06 30.37 -7.03
C LYS A 136 -12.24 29.09 -7.24
N LEU A 137 -10.91 29.22 -7.31
CA LEU A 137 -10.02 28.07 -7.47
C LEU A 137 -10.06 27.15 -6.24
N LEU A 138 -10.21 27.73 -5.04
CA LEU A 138 -10.35 26.99 -3.79
C LEU A 138 -11.61 26.12 -3.79
N ASP A 139 -12.76 26.67 -4.18
CA ASP A 139 -14.02 25.92 -4.27
C ASP A 139 -13.93 24.72 -5.24
N GLU A 140 -13.16 24.85 -6.33
CA GLU A 140 -12.95 23.76 -7.29
C GLU A 140 -11.86 22.76 -6.87
N TYR A 141 -10.94 23.18 -5.98
CA TYR A 141 -9.82 22.39 -5.49
C TYR A 141 -10.21 21.51 -4.28
N ASP A 142 -10.96 22.05 -3.32
CA ASP A 142 -11.35 21.39 -2.07
C ASP A 142 -11.95 19.99 -2.25
N PRO A 143 -12.92 19.74 -3.16
CA PRO A 143 -13.46 18.40 -3.33
C PRO A 143 -12.42 17.41 -3.89
N ILE A 144 -11.40 17.89 -4.59
CA ILE A 144 -10.35 17.06 -5.20
C ILE A 144 -9.30 16.68 -4.16
N SER A 145 -8.87 17.64 -3.34
CA SER A 145 -7.93 17.38 -2.23
C SER A 145 -8.56 16.44 -1.21
N LEU A 146 -9.84 16.63 -0.89
CA LEU A 146 -10.59 15.75 -0.01
C LEU A 146 -10.67 14.33 -0.58
N SER A 147 -11.03 14.18 -1.86
CA SER A 147 -11.11 12.87 -2.51
C SER A 147 -9.75 12.16 -2.53
N LEU A 148 -8.64 12.86 -2.78
CA LEU A 148 -7.30 12.28 -2.70
C LEU A 148 -6.99 11.78 -1.29
N SER A 149 -7.26 12.58 -0.27
CA SER A 149 -7.05 12.21 1.14
C SER A 149 -7.84 10.96 1.52
N GLN A 150 -9.13 10.92 1.13
CA GLN A 150 -10.01 9.79 1.42
C GLN A 150 -9.56 8.50 0.73
N ASP A 151 -9.13 8.57 -0.52
CA ASP A 151 -8.66 7.39 -1.27
C ASP A 151 -7.38 6.81 -0.65
N VAL A 152 -6.43 7.66 -0.27
CA VAL A 152 -5.19 7.24 0.41
C VAL A 152 -5.48 6.64 1.77
N GLN A 153 -6.35 7.26 2.57
CA GLN A 153 -6.76 6.73 3.87
C GLN A 153 -7.45 5.37 3.74
N PHE A 154 -8.34 5.23 2.75
CA PHE A 154 -9.02 3.96 2.47
C PHE A 154 -8.03 2.83 2.18
N LEU A 155 -7.01 3.07 1.34
CA LEU A 155 -5.98 2.08 1.05
C LEU A 155 -5.21 1.65 2.32
N LEU A 156 -4.93 2.60 3.22
CA LEU A 156 -4.26 2.33 4.48
C LEU A 156 -5.15 1.51 5.44
N GLU A 157 -6.44 1.80 5.51
CA GLU A 157 -7.39 1.02 6.32
C GLU A 157 -7.48 -0.43 5.84
N GLU A 158 -7.55 -0.62 4.52
CA GLU A 158 -7.62 -1.94 3.89
C GLU A 158 -6.35 -2.79 4.11
N ILE A 159 -5.17 -2.17 4.05
CA ILE A 159 -3.93 -2.92 4.30
C ILE A 159 -3.77 -3.27 5.79
N ASN A 160 -4.19 -2.38 6.70
CA ASN A 160 -4.18 -2.66 8.13
C ASN A 160 -5.15 -3.80 8.48
N ALA A 161 -6.32 -3.83 7.84
CA ALA A 161 -7.26 -4.94 7.98
C ALA A 161 -6.67 -6.26 7.49
N LEU A 162 -5.91 -6.25 6.37
CA LEU A 162 -5.20 -7.43 5.89
C LEU A 162 -4.15 -7.92 6.90
N ILE A 163 -3.33 -7.03 7.46
CA ILE A 163 -2.30 -7.38 8.43
C ILE A 163 -2.92 -8.07 9.65
N VAL A 164 -4.03 -7.54 10.17
CA VAL A 164 -4.75 -8.16 11.31
C VAL A 164 -5.21 -9.57 10.94
N LYS A 165 -5.75 -9.76 9.74
CA LYS A 165 -6.21 -11.05 9.25
C LYS A 165 -5.05 -12.05 9.10
N ASP A 166 -3.93 -11.63 8.52
CA ASP A 166 -2.75 -12.46 8.32
C ASP A 166 -2.10 -12.85 9.66
N ALA A 167 -2.05 -11.93 10.63
CA ALA A 167 -1.60 -12.20 11.98
C ALA A 167 -2.46 -13.28 12.66
N GLN A 168 -3.79 -13.18 12.55
CA GLN A 168 -4.71 -14.17 13.11
C GLN A 168 -4.55 -15.56 12.49
N TYR A 169 -4.24 -15.65 11.20
CA TYR A 169 -3.96 -16.96 10.57
C TYR A 169 -2.64 -17.55 11.08
N LEU A 170 -1.60 -16.73 11.19
CA LEU A 170 -0.30 -17.18 11.69
C LEU A 170 -0.38 -17.64 13.16
N GLU A 171 -1.12 -16.92 14.01
CA GLU A 171 -1.37 -17.31 15.39
C GLU A 171 -2.10 -18.65 15.51
N LYS A 172 -3.13 -18.88 14.68
CA LYS A 172 -3.88 -20.15 14.69
C LYS A 172 -3.01 -21.34 14.30
N GLU A 173 -2.10 -21.16 13.35
CA GLU A 173 -1.22 -22.24 12.88
C GLU A 173 -0.08 -22.52 13.88
N ASN A 174 0.38 -21.51 14.63
CA ASN A 174 1.40 -21.68 15.68
C ASN A 174 0.89 -22.36 16.96
N VAL A 175 -0.44 -22.50 17.12
CA VAL A 175 -1.09 -23.12 18.29
C VAL A 175 -1.43 -24.61 18.06
N LEU A 176 -1.29 -25.10 16.83
CA LEU A 176 -1.48 -26.51 16.44
C LEU A 176 -0.16 -27.28 16.41
#